data_AF-A0A7X7ZC38-F1
#
_entry.id   AF-A0A7X7ZC38-F1
#
_cell.length_a   1.000
_cell.length_b   1.000
_cell.length_c   1.000
_cell.angle_alpha   90.00
_cell.angle_beta   90.00
_cell.angle_gamma   90.00
#
_symmetry.space_group_name_H-M   'P 1'
#
loop_
_entity.id
_entity.type
_entity.pdbx_description
1 polymer ?
#
loop_
_entity_poly.entity_id
_entity_poly.type
_entity_poly.pdbx_seq_one_letter_code
_entity_poly.pdbx_strand_id
1 'polypeptide(L)'
;MISRRSFLKTAGIATLSLGAGFGLGSFTKINSKSELISIYGFLPNDKELVYRVFSILGKQIGSEAVAKVRISGNTGVEKVVEKGLSEGSTGGFFSGISANVRVSGISSSTISDILIRKEGRVLNPEYNYDSMLSRLRKELKQKEASYFFTAEISKKSFLTGLLESPGKLIIENNSGIIDEIDLDRKESEIIIAGDCGNTVVSFGRNSAHVKSASCRNKICQHNQISAINPVIACAPNGLILRLG
;
A
#
# COMPACT_ATOMS: atom_id res chain seq x y z
N MET A 1 2.65 10.68 -14.17
CA MET A 1 1.77 9.67 -14.81
C MET A 1 2.15 8.30 -14.30
N ILE A 2 1.30 7.64 -13.52
CA ILE A 2 1.50 6.23 -13.15
C ILE A 2 0.95 5.40 -14.32
N SER A 3 1.82 4.71 -15.06
CA SER A 3 1.41 3.81 -16.14
C SER A 3 1.13 2.40 -15.58
N ARG A 4 0.37 1.57 -16.32
CA ARG A 4 0.17 0.14 -15.98
C ARG A 4 1.50 -0.61 -15.75
N ARG A 5 2.57 -0.23 -16.47
CA ARG A 5 3.93 -0.76 -16.26
C ARG A 5 4.55 -0.26 -14.96
N SER A 6 4.30 0.98 -14.56
CA SER A 6 4.69 1.50 -13.23
C SER A 6 3.88 0.85 -12.10
N PHE A 7 2.60 0.55 -12.31
CA PHE A 7 1.75 -0.20 -11.38
C PHE A 7 2.21 -1.64 -11.19
N LEU A 8 2.45 -2.36 -12.29
CA LEU A 8 3.05 -3.69 -12.27
C LEU A 8 4.51 -3.68 -11.81
N LYS A 9 5.14 -2.52 -11.67
CA LYS A 9 6.47 -2.36 -11.10
C LYS A 9 6.42 -2.02 -9.61
N THR A 10 5.41 -1.27 -9.16
CA THR A 10 5.12 -1.05 -7.73
C THR A 10 4.58 -2.34 -7.10
N ALA A 11 3.66 -3.03 -7.76
CA ALA A 11 3.24 -4.40 -7.44
C ALA A 11 4.32 -5.44 -7.80
N GLY A 12 5.10 -5.17 -8.86
CA GLY A 12 6.25 -5.94 -9.38
C GLY A 12 7.41 -6.05 -8.43
N ILE A 13 7.64 -5.02 -7.64
CA ILE A 13 8.70 -4.97 -6.65
C ILE A 13 8.27 -5.64 -5.35
N ALA A 14 6.97 -5.63 -5.03
CA ALA A 14 6.40 -6.60 -4.11
C ALA A 14 6.49 -8.05 -4.65
N THR A 15 6.84 -8.22 -5.93
CA THR A 15 7.14 -9.50 -6.59
C THR A 15 8.64 -9.67 -6.89
N LEU A 16 9.57 -8.77 -6.56
CA LEU A 16 11.01 -9.11 -6.62
C LEU A 16 11.49 -9.88 -5.38
N SER A 17 10.60 -10.05 -4.39
CA SER A 17 10.68 -11.16 -3.42
C SER A 17 10.17 -12.52 -3.98
N LEU A 18 9.85 -12.63 -5.29
CA LEU A 18 9.44 -13.88 -5.96
C LEU A 18 10.55 -14.95 -6.06
N GLY A 19 11.68 -14.79 -5.36
CA GLY A 19 12.64 -15.86 -5.17
C GLY A 19 12.17 -16.95 -4.19
N ALA A 20 11.19 -16.66 -3.30
CA ALA A 20 10.74 -17.66 -2.32
C ALA A 20 9.27 -17.47 -1.91
N GLY A 21 8.38 -18.30 -2.46
CA GLY A 21 7.10 -18.62 -1.81
C GLY A 21 5.85 -18.27 -2.60
N PHE A 22 5.59 -19.02 -3.68
CA PHE A 22 4.22 -19.32 -4.10
C PHE A 22 3.52 -20.04 -2.94
N GLY A 23 2.67 -19.33 -2.20
CA GLY A 23 1.88 -19.87 -1.11
C GLY A 23 0.40 -19.57 -1.31
N LEU A 24 -0.41 -20.63 -1.39
CA LEU A 24 -1.86 -20.58 -1.37
C LEU A 24 -2.36 -19.96 -0.05
N GLY A 25 -2.63 -18.65 -0.04
CA GLY A 25 -3.35 -17.98 1.04
C GLY A 25 -4.67 -17.45 0.49
N SER A 26 -5.78 -18.09 0.82
CA SER A 26 -7.10 -17.55 0.50
C SER A 26 -7.32 -16.26 1.29
N PHE A 27 -7.93 -15.24 0.67
CA PHE A 27 -8.40 -14.06 1.37
C PHE A 27 -9.62 -14.45 2.22
N THR A 28 -9.36 -15.05 3.37
CA THR A 28 -10.34 -15.39 4.40
C THR A 28 -10.09 -14.51 5.62
N LYS A 29 -11.15 -14.30 6.41
CA LYS A 29 -11.24 -13.41 7.58
C LYS A 29 -9.93 -13.28 8.36
N ILE A 30 -9.62 -12.05 8.77
CA ILE A 30 -8.42 -11.70 9.57
C ILE A 30 -8.48 -12.44 10.91
N ASN A 31 -7.69 -13.50 11.07
CA ASN A 31 -7.78 -14.41 12.22
C ASN A 31 -6.59 -14.34 13.19
N SER A 32 -5.50 -13.62 12.87
CA SER A 32 -4.31 -13.55 13.75
C SER A 32 -4.06 -12.18 14.41
N LYS A 33 -3.28 -12.21 15.50
CA LYS A 33 -2.95 -11.10 16.43
C LYS A 33 -2.14 -9.93 15.80
N SER A 34 -1.65 -10.03 14.57
CA SER A 34 -0.78 -9.00 13.96
C SER A 34 -0.83 -8.98 12.42
N GLU A 35 -1.97 -9.27 11.82
CA GLU A 35 -2.10 -9.25 10.36
C GLU A 35 -2.12 -7.80 9.81
N LEU A 36 -1.17 -7.50 8.91
CA LEU A 36 -1.16 -6.31 8.06
C LEU A 36 -1.65 -6.70 6.66
N ILE A 37 -2.67 -6.00 6.18
CA ILE A 37 -3.18 -6.12 4.82
C ILE A 37 -2.94 -4.79 4.12
N SER A 38 -2.29 -4.83 2.96
CA SER A 38 -2.08 -3.66 2.11
C SER A 38 -2.83 -3.87 0.80
N ILE A 39 -3.54 -2.84 0.36
CA ILE A 39 -4.35 -2.87 -0.86
C ILE A 39 -3.91 -1.72 -1.72
N TYR A 40 -3.71 -2.00 -2.99
CA TYR A 40 -3.34 -1.02 -4.00
C TYR A 40 -4.36 -1.10 -5.11
N GLY A 41 -4.83 0.03 -5.60
CA GLY A 41 -5.76 -0.03 -6.71
C GLY A 41 -5.95 1.28 -7.45
N PHE A 42 -6.64 1.12 -8.56
CA PHE A 42 -7.06 2.19 -9.44
C PHE A 42 -8.57 2.19 -9.50
N LEU A 43 -9.17 3.33 -9.16
CA LEU A 43 -10.62 3.48 -9.07
C LEU A 43 -11.13 4.41 -10.16
N PRO A 44 -12.31 4.13 -10.73
CA PRO A 44 -12.96 5.03 -11.66
C PRO A 44 -13.57 6.22 -10.93
N ASN A 45 -13.94 7.28 -11.68
CA ASN A 45 -14.82 8.33 -11.18
C ASN A 45 -16.29 7.87 -11.12
N ASP A 46 -16.53 6.73 -10.49
CA ASP A 46 -17.84 6.16 -10.21
C ASP A 46 -17.96 5.96 -8.70
N LYS A 47 -18.68 6.86 -8.05
CA LYS A 47 -18.83 6.88 -6.58
C LYS A 47 -19.50 5.61 -6.06
N GLU A 48 -20.41 5.01 -6.81
CA GLU A 48 -21.09 3.80 -6.38
C GLU A 48 -20.14 2.60 -6.39
N LEU A 49 -19.33 2.49 -7.45
CA LEU A 49 -18.32 1.44 -7.55
C LEU A 49 -17.19 1.64 -6.53
N VAL A 50 -16.73 2.88 -6.30
CA VAL A 50 -15.78 3.22 -5.23
C VAL A 50 -16.33 2.78 -3.87
N TYR A 51 -17.57 3.15 -3.56
CA TYR A 51 -18.23 2.75 -2.33
C TYR A 51 -18.29 1.21 -2.19
N ARG A 52 -18.67 0.49 -3.25
CA ARG A 52 -18.71 -0.98 -3.25
C ARG A 52 -17.35 -1.60 -2.96
N VAL A 53 -16.27 -1.06 -3.55
CA VAL A 53 -14.91 -1.53 -3.27
C VAL A 53 -14.64 -1.46 -1.77
N PHE A 54 -14.82 -0.30 -1.16
CA PHE A 54 -14.53 -0.12 0.25
C PHE A 54 -15.50 -0.85 1.19
N SER A 55 -16.76 -1.04 0.79
CA SER A 55 -17.73 -1.86 1.53
C SER A 55 -17.36 -3.34 1.54
N ILE A 56 -16.95 -3.90 0.39
CA ILE A 56 -16.48 -5.29 0.31
C ILE A 56 -15.21 -5.44 1.14
N LEU A 57 -14.27 -4.50 1.04
CA LEU A 57 -13.06 -4.51 1.87
C LEU A 57 -13.40 -4.44 3.37
N GLY A 58 -14.30 -3.54 3.77
CA GLY A 58 -14.79 -3.43 5.15
C GLY A 58 -15.35 -4.75 5.69
N LYS A 59 -16.18 -5.44 4.91
CA LYS A 59 -16.76 -6.75 5.29
C LYS A 59 -15.72 -7.85 5.46
N GLN A 60 -14.64 -7.81 4.67
CA GLN A 60 -13.59 -8.83 4.68
C GLN A 60 -12.63 -8.68 5.88
N ILE A 61 -12.52 -7.47 6.42
CA ILE A 61 -11.79 -7.17 7.65
C ILE A 61 -12.45 -7.85 8.87
N GLY A 62 -13.73 -8.19 8.77
CA GLY A 62 -14.50 -8.93 9.77
C GLY A 62 -15.58 -8.07 10.44
N SER A 63 -16.34 -8.67 11.37
CA SER A 63 -17.39 -7.98 12.15
C SER A 63 -16.83 -7.03 13.22
N GLU A 64 -15.50 -7.03 13.41
CA GLU A 64 -14.80 -6.06 14.24
C GLU A 64 -14.82 -4.71 13.51
N ALA A 65 -15.29 -3.65 14.19
CA ALA A 65 -15.41 -2.36 13.53
C ALA A 65 -14.07 -1.81 13.03
N VAL A 66 -14.06 -0.91 12.07
CA VAL A 66 -12.85 -0.11 11.83
C VAL A 66 -12.88 1.04 12.83
N ALA A 67 -12.08 0.97 13.91
CA ALA A 67 -12.11 1.97 14.97
C ALA A 67 -11.55 3.33 14.54
N LYS A 68 -10.74 3.35 13.49
CA LYS A 68 -10.14 4.57 12.96
C LYS A 68 -9.88 4.45 11.47
N VAL A 69 -10.58 5.27 10.68
CA VAL A 69 -10.28 5.48 9.26
C VAL A 69 -9.54 6.82 9.15
N ARG A 70 -8.30 6.78 8.67
CA ARG A 70 -7.60 8.00 8.24
C ARG A 70 -7.64 8.07 6.73
N ILE A 71 -8.22 9.12 6.18
CA ILE A 71 -8.25 9.36 4.74
C ILE A 71 -7.45 10.60 4.43
N SER A 72 -6.56 10.49 3.46
CA SER A 72 -5.83 11.64 2.92
C SER A 72 -6.00 11.68 1.40
N GLY A 73 -6.33 12.86 0.89
CA GLY A 73 -6.64 13.11 -0.52
C GLY A 73 -7.31 14.47 -0.69
N ASN A 74 -7.37 14.95 -1.94
CA ASN A 74 -8.15 16.13 -2.33
C ASN A 74 -8.87 15.84 -3.66
N THR A 75 -9.73 14.82 -3.62
CA THR A 75 -10.33 14.20 -4.81
C THR A 75 -11.86 14.19 -4.77
N GLY A 76 -12.47 14.47 -3.63
CA GLY A 76 -13.92 14.50 -3.44
C GLY A 76 -14.55 13.12 -3.23
N VAL A 77 -13.75 12.04 -3.23
CA VAL A 77 -14.22 10.67 -2.97
C VAL A 77 -13.95 10.22 -1.52
N GLU A 78 -13.29 11.04 -0.71
CA GLU A 78 -12.89 10.69 0.66
C GLU A 78 -14.09 10.26 1.51
N LYS A 79 -15.21 11.00 1.45
CA LYS A 79 -16.45 10.65 2.17
C LYS A 79 -17.06 9.33 1.70
N VAL A 80 -16.89 8.99 0.42
CA VAL A 80 -17.40 7.75 -0.18
C VAL A 80 -16.58 6.55 0.32
N VAL A 81 -15.27 6.72 0.37
CA VAL A 81 -14.33 5.75 0.94
C VAL A 81 -14.62 5.51 2.41
N GLU A 82 -14.79 6.58 3.20
CA GLU A 82 -15.10 6.50 4.63
C GLU A 82 -16.39 5.72 4.86
N LYS A 83 -17.47 6.13 4.18
CA LYS A 83 -18.77 5.47 4.28
C LYS A 83 -18.68 3.99 3.91
N GLY A 84 -17.98 3.65 2.83
CA GLY A 84 -17.80 2.26 2.40
C GLY A 84 -17.13 1.41 3.48
N LEU A 85 -16.03 1.87 4.05
CA LEU A 85 -15.31 1.14 5.11
C LEU A 85 -16.15 0.99 6.40
N SER A 86 -16.89 2.04 6.77
CA SER A 86 -17.70 2.06 8.00
C SER A 86 -18.98 1.23 7.91
N GLU A 87 -19.58 1.07 6.73
CA GLU A 87 -20.85 0.35 6.59
C GLU A 87 -20.69 -1.19 6.68
N GLY A 88 -19.47 -1.69 6.44
CA GLY A 88 -19.14 -3.10 6.66
C GLY A 88 -18.90 -3.45 8.14
N SER A 89 -18.82 -2.46 9.03
CA SER A 89 -18.40 -2.63 10.41
C SER A 89 -19.59 -2.57 11.38
N THR A 90 -20.06 -3.74 11.83
CA THR A 90 -21.22 -3.87 12.74
C THR A 90 -20.85 -3.84 14.23
N GLY A 91 -19.59 -3.62 14.57
CA GLY A 91 -19.07 -3.67 15.95
C GLY A 91 -19.02 -2.31 16.65
N GLY A 92 -19.11 -2.30 17.99
CA GLY A 92 -18.92 -1.09 18.79
C GLY A 92 -17.49 -0.50 18.70
N PHE A 93 -17.34 0.73 19.19
CA PHE A 93 -16.14 1.60 19.19
C PHE A 93 -14.80 1.01 19.73
N PHE A 94 -14.74 -0.29 20.08
CA PHE A 94 -13.63 -0.93 20.80
C PHE A 94 -12.84 -1.98 19.99
N SER A 95 -12.84 -1.90 18.66
CA SER A 95 -11.99 -2.77 17.85
C SER A 95 -10.56 -2.24 17.75
N GLY A 96 -9.57 -3.12 17.86
CA GLY A 96 -8.15 -2.78 17.68
C GLY A 96 -7.74 -2.57 16.22
N ILE A 97 -8.71 -2.43 15.29
CA ILE A 97 -8.47 -2.37 13.85
C ILE A 97 -8.39 -0.92 13.38
N SER A 98 -7.30 -0.57 12.70
CA SER A 98 -7.12 0.74 12.06
C SER A 98 -6.97 0.59 10.54
N ALA A 99 -7.57 1.52 9.80
CA ALA A 99 -7.44 1.64 8.35
C ALA A 99 -6.85 3.00 7.97
N ASN A 100 -5.78 2.99 7.19
CA ASN A 100 -5.20 4.20 6.59
C ASN A 100 -5.39 4.14 5.08
N VAL A 101 -6.14 5.08 4.53
CA VAL A 101 -6.41 5.17 3.10
C VAL A 101 -5.85 6.47 2.55
N ARG A 102 -5.11 6.35 1.45
CA ARG A 102 -4.69 7.50 0.64
C ARG A 102 -5.33 7.40 -0.72
N VAL A 103 -5.88 8.50 -1.20
CA VAL A 103 -6.48 8.60 -2.53
C VAL A 103 -5.88 9.80 -3.25
N SER A 104 -5.54 9.61 -4.52
CA SER A 104 -4.95 10.66 -5.36
C SER A 104 -5.55 10.61 -6.75
N GLY A 105 -5.88 11.78 -7.30
CA GLY A 105 -6.33 11.91 -8.68
C GLY A 105 -5.23 11.51 -9.65
N ILE A 106 -5.60 10.85 -10.74
CA ILE A 106 -4.68 10.50 -11.83
C ILE A 106 -5.25 10.99 -13.16
N SER A 107 -4.36 11.41 -14.06
CA SER A 107 -4.68 11.88 -15.41
C SER A 107 -4.32 10.86 -16.51
N SER A 108 -4.10 9.59 -16.14
CA SER A 108 -3.72 8.53 -17.08
C SER A 108 -4.93 7.68 -17.49
N SER A 109 -4.95 7.23 -18.75
CA SER A 109 -5.93 6.26 -19.30
C SER A 109 -5.66 4.82 -18.82
N THR A 110 -5.47 4.66 -17.51
CA THR A 110 -5.20 3.34 -16.90
C THR A 110 -6.52 2.64 -16.63
N ILE A 111 -6.58 1.34 -16.88
CA ILE A 111 -7.75 0.53 -16.53
C ILE A 111 -7.80 0.34 -15.01
N SER A 112 -8.99 0.46 -14.42
CA SER A 112 -9.23 0.22 -13.00
C SER A 112 -8.95 -1.24 -12.62
N ASP A 113 -8.31 -1.44 -11.47
CA ASP A 113 -7.97 -2.76 -10.94
C ASP A 113 -7.65 -2.66 -9.45
N ILE A 114 -7.65 -3.79 -8.74
CA ILE A 114 -7.25 -3.89 -7.34
C ILE A 114 -6.29 -5.06 -7.13
N LEU A 115 -5.28 -4.83 -6.30
CA LEU A 115 -4.33 -5.82 -5.83
C LEU A 115 -4.33 -5.82 -4.31
N ILE A 116 -4.37 -7.03 -3.74
CA ILE A 116 -4.36 -7.24 -2.31
C ILE A 116 -3.05 -7.92 -1.94
N ARG A 117 -2.38 -7.40 -0.92
CA ARG A 117 -1.21 -7.96 -0.29
C ARG A 117 -1.55 -8.34 1.14
N LYS A 118 -1.26 -9.59 1.51
CA LYS A 118 -1.44 -10.13 2.86
C LYS A 118 -0.14 -10.79 3.28
N GLU A 119 0.33 -10.53 4.49
CA GLU A 119 1.55 -11.15 5.05
C GLU A 119 2.77 -11.05 4.12
N GLY A 120 2.96 -9.86 3.55
CA GLY A 120 4.08 -9.61 2.65
C GLY A 120 3.89 -10.09 1.21
N ARG A 121 2.87 -10.91 0.91
CA ARG A 121 2.66 -11.56 -0.39
C ARG A 121 1.47 -10.96 -1.14
N VAL A 122 1.62 -10.73 -2.44
CA VAL A 122 0.52 -10.32 -3.32
C VAL A 122 -0.35 -11.54 -3.62
N LEU A 123 -1.64 -11.43 -3.34
CA LEU A 123 -2.60 -12.48 -3.59
C LEU A 123 -2.84 -12.64 -5.10
N ASN A 124 -2.87 -13.88 -5.57
CA ASN A 124 -3.24 -14.20 -6.95
C ASN A 124 -4.77 -14.08 -7.08
N PRO A 125 -5.28 -13.17 -7.91
CA PRO A 125 -6.72 -12.96 -7.99
C PRO A 125 -7.50 -14.11 -8.62
N GLU A 126 -6.86 -15.04 -9.32
CA GLU A 126 -7.52 -16.21 -9.91
C GLU A 126 -7.74 -17.33 -8.86
N TYR A 127 -6.90 -17.39 -7.83
CA TYR A 127 -6.90 -18.49 -6.85
C TYR A 127 -7.20 -18.06 -5.42
N ASN A 128 -6.94 -16.79 -5.08
CA ASN A 128 -6.99 -16.31 -3.69
C ASN A 128 -8.16 -15.36 -3.42
N TYR A 129 -8.82 -14.84 -4.46
CA TYR A 129 -9.99 -13.98 -4.30
C TYR A 129 -11.24 -14.84 -4.16
N ASP A 130 -12.14 -14.44 -3.27
CA ASP A 130 -13.48 -15.02 -3.24
C ASP A 130 -14.32 -14.56 -4.45
N SER A 131 -15.54 -15.08 -4.56
CA SER A 131 -16.45 -14.74 -5.66
C SER A 131 -16.82 -13.26 -5.69
N MET A 132 -16.91 -12.59 -4.53
CA MET A 132 -17.24 -11.17 -4.43
C MET A 132 -16.10 -10.30 -4.96
N LEU A 133 -14.86 -10.54 -4.49
CA LEU A 133 -13.67 -9.83 -4.95
C LEU A 133 -13.37 -10.11 -6.43
N SER A 134 -13.58 -11.35 -6.87
CA SER A 134 -13.42 -11.72 -8.28
C SER A 134 -14.39 -10.96 -9.18
N ARG A 135 -15.66 -10.86 -8.78
CA ARG A 135 -16.68 -10.09 -9.52
C ARG A 135 -16.38 -8.60 -9.52
N LEU A 136 -16.04 -8.04 -8.36
CA LEU A 136 -15.66 -6.63 -8.21
C LEU A 136 -14.47 -6.27 -9.13
N ARG A 137 -13.45 -7.12 -9.14
CA ARG A 137 -12.27 -6.91 -9.99
C ARG A 137 -12.62 -6.95 -11.48
N LYS A 138 -13.49 -7.87 -11.91
CA LYS A 138 -13.97 -7.94 -13.31
C LYS A 138 -14.71 -6.66 -13.71
N GLU A 139 -15.54 -6.13 -12.82
CA GLU A 139 -16.27 -4.87 -13.05
C GLU A 139 -15.32 -3.67 -13.14
N LEU A 140 -14.34 -3.58 -12.24
CA LEU A 140 -13.31 -2.54 -12.28
C LEU A 140 -12.52 -2.56 -13.59
N LYS A 141 -12.16 -3.75 -14.09
CA LYS A 141 -11.39 -3.89 -15.34
C LYS A 141 -12.13 -3.42 -16.60
N GLN A 142 -13.41 -3.09 -16.50
CA GLN A 142 -14.20 -2.52 -17.60
C GLN A 142 -14.24 -0.99 -17.58
N LYS A 143 -13.62 -0.33 -16.59
CA LYS A 143 -13.65 1.12 -16.44
C LYS A 143 -12.25 1.73 -16.47
N GLU A 144 -12.19 2.96 -16.96
CA GLU A 144 -10.98 3.78 -16.85
C GLU A 144 -10.87 4.38 -15.45
N ALA A 145 -9.64 4.45 -14.96
CA ALA A 145 -9.31 4.93 -13.64
C ALA A 145 -9.14 6.45 -13.63
N SER A 146 -9.69 7.08 -12.61
CA SER A 146 -9.52 8.50 -12.30
C SER A 146 -8.77 8.71 -10.99
N TYR A 147 -8.65 7.66 -10.18
CA TYR A 147 -7.94 7.71 -8.90
C TYR A 147 -6.97 6.53 -8.75
N PHE A 148 -5.87 6.80 -8.06
CA PHE A 148 -5.03 5.79 -7.44
C PHE A 148 -5.30 5.80 -5.93
N PHE A 149 -5.35 4.62 -5.31
CA PHE A 149 -5.45 4.52 -3.86
C PHE A 149 -4.53 3.45 -3.28
N THR A 150 -4.18 3.69 -2.02
CA THR A 150 -3.56 2.71 -1.14
C THR A 150 -4.38 2.60 0.13
N ALA A 151 -4.66 1.38 0.58
CA ALA A 151 -5.29 1.14 1.88
C ALA A 151 -4.45 0.16 2.70
N GLU A 152 -4.19 0.50 3.96
CA GLU A 152 -3.46 -0.34 4.90
C GLU A 152 -4.36 -0.61 6.10
N ILE A 153 -4.55 -1.89 6.42
CA ILE A 153 -5.43 -2.35 7.49
C ILE A 153 -4.60 -3.21 8.45
N SER A 154 -4.66 -2.90 9.74
CA SER A 154 -3.92 -3.63 10.78
C SER A 154 -4.80 -3.92 12.00
N LYS A 155 -4.62 -5.11 12.60
CA LYS A 155 -5.35 -5.58 13.80
C LYS A 155 -4.70 -5.23 15.16
N LYS A 156 -3.68 -4.35 15.18
CA LYS A 156 -3.09 -3.85 16.43
C LYS A 156 -3.53 -2.41 16.70
N SER A 157 -3.88 -2.14 17.97
CA SER A 157 -3.97 -0.78 18.48
C SER A 157 -2.66 -0.06 18.15
N PHE A 158 -2.77 1.01 17.36
CA PHE A 158 -1.69 1.90 16.90
C PHE A 158 -0.74 2.35 18.04
N LEU A 159 -1.15 2.19 19.30
CA LEU A 159 -0.39 2.50 20.50
C LEU A 159 0.74 1.51 20.84
N THR A 160 0.73 0.27 20.33
CA THR A 160 1.84 -0.68 20.61
C THR A 160 2.93 -0.72 19.55
N GLY A 161 2.69 -0.14 18.36
CA GLY A 161 3.71 0.02 17.30
C GLY A 161 4.39 1.39 17.28
N LEU A 162 4.00 2.31 18.17
CA LEU A 162 4.58 3.65 18.27
C LEU A 162 5.81 3.70 19.21
N LEU A 163 6.10 2.61 19.93
CA LEU A 163 7.23 2.49 20.86
C LEU A 163 8.39 1.64 20.33
N GLU A 164 8.21 0.91 19.24
CA GLU A 164 9.33 0.26 18.56
C GLU A 164 9.83 1.22 17.49
N SER A 165 10.90 1.94 17.83
CA SER A 165 11.68 2.72 16.86
C SER A 165 11.98 1.82 15.65
N PRO A 166 11.66 2.23 14.42
CA PRO A 166 12.11 1.51 13.25
C PRO A 166 13.64 1.59 13.23
N GLY A 167 14.30 0.52 13.68
CA GLY A 167 15.71 0.57 14.04
C GLY A 167 16.59 0.91 12.84
N LYS A 168 16.19 0.44 11.65
CA LYS A 168 17.00 0.59 10.44
C LYS A 168 16.16 0.86 9.19
N LEU A 169 16.73 1.64 8.29
CA LEU A 169 16.39 1.72 6.88
C LEU A 169 17.28 0.75 6.11
N ILE A 170 16.67 -0.23 5.47
CA ILE A 170 17.35 -1.21 4.63
C ILE A 170 17.15 -0.79 3.18
N ILE A 171 18.25 -0.67 2.44
CA ILE A 171 18.31 -0.29 1.04
C ILE A 171 18.71 -1.52 0.24
N GLU A 172 17.89 -1.91 -0.73
CA GLU A 172 18.10 -3.11 -1.55
C GLU A 172 18.05 -2.77 -3.04
N ASN A 173 18.82 -3.51 -3.84
CA ASN A 173 18.68 -3.57 -5.29
C ASN A 173 18.52 -5.03 -5.75
N ASN A 174 18.59 -5.23 -7.07
CA ASN A 174 18.50 -6.56 -7.67
C ASN A 174 19.62 -7.53 -7.23
N SER A 175 20.71 -7.03 -6.65
CA SER A 175 21.84 -7.82 -6.13
C SER A 175 21.74 -8.11 -4.63
N GLY A 176 20.71 -7.58 -3.94
CA GLY A 176 20.49 -7.78 -2.51
C GLY A 176 20.54 -6.48 -1.70
N ILE A 177 20.81 -6.59 -0.40
CA ILE A 177 20.96 -5.45 0.50
C ILE A 177 22.24 -4.70 0.14
N ILE A 178 22.10 -3.41 -0.18
CA ILE A 178 23.18 -2.49 -0.49
C ILE A 178 23.65 -1.79 0.77
N ASP A 179 22.71 -1.44 1.67
CA ASP A 179 23.00 -0.67 2.88
C ASP A 179 21.94 -0.87 3.97
N GLU A 180 22.35 -0.66 5.21
CA GLU A 180 21.50 -0.62 6.40
C GLU A 180 21.85 0.61 7.23
N ILE A 181 20.90 1.52 7.39
CA ILE A 181 21.13 2.81 8.03
C ILE A 181 20.23 2.95 9.27
N ASP A 182 20.82 3.17 10.44
CA ASP A 182 20.00 3.44 11.63
C ASP A 182 19.17 4.70 11.45
N LEU A 183 17.88 4.65 11.82
CA LEU A 183 16.97 5.80 11.71
C LEU A 183 16.90 6.66 12.97
N ASP A 184 17.44 6.18 14.10
CA ASP A 184 17.58 6.94 15.35
C ASP A 184 18.77 7.90 15.29
N ARG A 185 18.70 8.81 14.31
CA ARG A 185 19.72 9.85 14.10
C ARG A 185 19.09 11.12 13.58
N LYS A 186 19.90 12.19 13.56
CA LYS A 186 19.54 13.46 12.92
C LYS A 186 19.27 13.23 11.44
N GLU A 187 18.33 14.01 10.91
CA GLU A 187 17.96 13.95 9.50
C GLU A 187 19.18 14.17 8.60
N SER A 188 19.35 13.29 7.63
CA SER A 188 20.48 13.22 6.71
C SER A 188 19.99 12.73 5.35
N GLU A 189 20.83 12.87 4.32
CA GLU A 189 20.50 12.45 2.95
C GLU A 189 21.53 11.47 2.42
N ILE A 190 21.06 10.51 1.62
CA ILE A 190 21.90 9.59 0.84
C ILE A 190 21.47 9.66 -0.63
N ILE A 191 22.48 9.59 -1.50
CA ILE A 191 22.28 9.50 -2.95
C ILE A 191 22.57 8.07 -3.35
N ILE A 192 21.57 7.41 -3.94
CA ILE A 192 21.65 6.01 -4.35
C ILE A 192 21.58 5.98 -5.88
N ALA A 193 22.64 5.45 -6.50
CA ALA A 193 22.67 5.23 -7.94
C ALA A 193 21.72 4.08 -8.33
N GLY A 194 21.05 4.22 -9.46
CA GLY A 194 20.22 3.17 -10.03
C GLY A 194 20.11 3.30 -11.55
N ASP A 195 19.40 2.36 -12.18
CA ASP A 195 19.42 2.16 -13.63
C ASP A 195 18.95 3.39 -14.44
N CYS A 196 18.05 4.21 -13.90
CA CYS A 196 17.57 5.44 -14.55
C CYS A 196 18.14 6.71 -13.89
N GLY A 197 19.28 6.60 -13.20
CA GLY A 197 19.97 7.68 -12.51
C GLY A 197 19.78 7.66 -10.99
N ASN A 198 20.02 8.79 -10.34
CA ASN A 198 20.11 8.88 -8.89
C ASN A 198 18.74 8.98 -8.20
N THR A 199 18.64 8.41 -7.01
CA THR A 199 17.54 8.57 -6.04
C THR A 199 18.11 9.21 -4.77
N VAL A 200 17.56 10.34 -4.34
CA VAL A 200 17.95 11.00 -3.09
C VAL A 200 16.93 10.65 -2.02
N VAL A 201 17.40 10.05 -0.94
CA VAL A 201 16.57 9.63 0.20
C VAL A 201 16.95 10.50 1.39
N SER A 202 15.97 11.18 1.99
CA SER A 202 16.12 11.79 3.30
C SER A 202 15.70 10.76 4.35
N PHE A 203 16.49 10.61 5.41
CA PHE A 203 16.26 9.65 6.47
C PHE A 203 16.70 10.21 7.83
N GLY A 204 16.13 9.68 8.89
CA GLY A 204 16.38 10.10 10.27
C GLY A 204 15.08 10.39 11.00
N ARG A 205 15.18 10.64 12.31
CA ARG A 205 14.01 10.81 13.20
C ARG A 205 12.98 9.68 13.00
N ASN A 206 13.47 8.43 12.90
CA ASN A 206 12.62 7.25 12.77
C ASN A 206 11.77 7.22 11.49
N SER A 207 12.21 7.89 10.43
CA SER A 207 11.52 7.90 9.15
C SER A 207 12.48 8.01 7.97
N ALA A 208 11.99 7.68 6.79
CA ALA A 208 12.72 7.94 5.54
C ALA A 208 11.74 8.27 4.41
N HIS A 209 12.16 9.06 3.43
CA HIS A 209 11.35 9.36 2.25
C HIS A 209 12.24 9.71 1.06
N VAL A 210 11.74 9.51 -0.14
CA VAL A 210 12.48 9.88 -1.35
C VAL A 210 12.28 11.36 -1.62
N LYS A 211 13.33 12.16 -1.38
CA LYS A 211 13.35 13.59 -1.65
C LYS A 211 13.38 13.89 -3.15
N SER A 212 14.14 13.10 -3.92
CA SER A 212 14.15 13.20 -5.37
C SER A 212 14.53 11.89 -6.07
N ALA A 213 14.17 11.78 -7.34
CA ALA A 213 14.42 10.60 -8.17
C ALA A 213 14.53 11.05 -9.63
N SER A 214 15.54 10.51 -10.32
CA SER A 214 15.82 10.83 -11.73
C SER A 214 14.81 10.20 -12.70
N CYS A 215 14.04 9.22 -12.25
CA CYS A 215 13.10 8.51 -13.10
C CYS A 215 11.89 9.39 -13.51
N ARG A 216 11.44 9.25 -14.77
CA ARG A 216 10.37 10.07 -15.39
C ARG A 216 9.11 10.24 -14.54
N ASN A 217 8.68 9.18 -13.85
CA ASN A 217 7.39 9.15 -13.16
C ASN A 217 7.46 9.57 -11.69
N LYS A 218 8.65 9.60 -11.08
CA LYS A 218 8.91 10.09 -9.70
C LYS A 218 7.97 9.53 -8.60
N ILE A 219 7.38 8.36 -8.82
CA ILE A 219 6.31 7.79 -7.97
C ILE A 219 6.78 7.59 -6.53
N CYS A 220 8.04 7.18 -6.36
CA CYS A 220 8.63 6.95 -5.05
C CYS A 220 8.71 8.21 -4.18
N GLN A 221 8.67 9.43 -4.74
CA GLN A 221 8.69 10.69 -3.99
C GLN A 221 7.41 10.98 -3.24
N HIS A 222 6.29 10.37 -3.66
CA HIS A 222 4.98 10.61 -3.04
C HIS A 222 4.73 9.72 -1.82
N ASN A 223 5.71 8.89 -1.43
CA ASN A 223 5.59 7.98 -0.32
C ASN A 223 6.63 8.31 0.76
N GLN A 224 6.24 8.05 2.01
CA GLN A 224 7.11 8.10 3.18
C GLN A 224 7.18 6.69 3.78
N ILE A 225 8.39 6.28 4.14
CA ILE A 225 8.68 5.08 4.91
C ILE A 225 8.34 5.38 6.37
N SER A 226 7.44 4.59 6.91
CA SER A 226 6.99 4.66 8.29
C SER A 226 6.60 3.28 8.77
N ALA A 227 6.37 3.09 10.07
CA ALA A 227 5.84 1.83 10.61
C ALA A 227 4.55 1.34 9.89
N ILE A 228 3.83 2.27 9.24
CA ILE A 228 2.59 2.05 8.53
C ILE A 228 2.85 1.65 7.06
N ASN A 229 3.79 2.34 6.40
CA ASN A 229 4.27 2.01 5.06
C ASN A 229 5.76 1.66 5.11
N PRO A 230 6.13 0.41 5.43
CA PRO A 230 7.50 0.05 5.71
C PRO A 230 8.32 -0.09 4.44
N VAL A 231 7.79 0.16 3.24
CA VAL A 231 8.50 -0.05 1.97
C VAL A 231 8.23 1.07 0.97
N ILE A 232 9.28 1.55 0.30
CA ILE A 232 9.20 2.35 -0.93
C ILE A 232 9.93 1.61 -2.04
N ALA A 233 9.30 1.53 -3.20
CA ALA A 233 9.86 0.94 -4.40
C ALA A 233 10.16 2.01 -5.47
N CYS A 234 11.41 2.11 -5.92
CA CYS A 234 11.82 2.91 -7.07
C CYS A 234 12.16 2.01 -8.26
N ALA A 235 11.12 1.55 -8.96
CA ALA A 235 11.27 0.53 -9.98
C ALA A 235 12.05 0.87 -11.24
N PRO A 236 12.07 2.13 -11.71
CA PRO A 236 12.95 2.48 -12.80
C PRO A 236 14.43 2.44 -12.39
N ASN A 237 14.73 2.65 -11.10
CA ASN A 237 16.10 2.63 -10.58
C ASN A 237 16.50 1.28 -9.96
N GLY A 238 15.59 0.29 -9.94
CA GLY A 238 15.88 -1.03 -9.36
C GLY A 238 16.10 -1.00 -7.84
N LEU A 239 15.50 -0.04 -7.11
CA LEU A 239 15.71 0.15 -5.68
C LEU A 239 14.47 -0.17 -4.84
N ILE A 240 14.70 -0.77 -3.67
CA ILE A 240 13.74 -0.95 -2.60
C ILE A 240 14.32 -0.30 -1.34
N LEU A 241 13.48 0.43 -0.62
CA LEU A 241 13.79 1.02 0.67
C LEU A 241 12.81 0.45 1.66
N ARG A 242 13.25 -0.14 2.77
CA ARG A 242 12.33 -0.68 3.77
C ARG A 242 12.76 -0.49 5.22
N LEU A 243 11.83 -0.63 6.15
CA LEU A 243 12.16 -0.71 7.57
C LEU A 243 12.61 -2.12 7.94
N GLY A 244 13.64 -2.20 8.79
CA GLY A 244 14.16 -3.40 9.43
C GLY A 244 13.70 -3.54 10.87
#